data_AF-A0A7J4IBA4-F1
#
_entry.id   AF-A0A7J4IBA4-F1
#
_cell.length_a   1.000
_cell.length_b   1.000
_cell.length_c   1.000
_cell.angle_alpha   90.00
_cell.angle_beta   90.00
_cell.angle_gamma   90.00
#
_symmetry.space_group_name_H-M   'P 1'
#
loop_
_entity.id
_entity.type
_entity.pdbx_description
1 polymer ?
#
loop_
_entity_poly.entity_id
_entity_poly.type
_entity_poly.pdbx_seq_one_letter_code
_entity_poly.pdbx_strand_id
1 'polypeptide(L)' 'MPEVTKMTSKGQVVIPAGIRDELELGEGTQMVVSRMGDLVLMKKISI' A
#
# COMPACT_ATOMS: atom_id res chain seq x y z
N MET A 1 13.78 -1.45 7.09
CA MET A 1 13.98 0.03 7.11
C MET A 1 12.83 0.67 6.36
N PRO A 2 12.34 1.85 6.78
CA PRO A 2 11.31 2.54 6.01
C PRO A 2 11.86 2.98 4.65
N GLU A 3 11.14 2.65 3.58
CA GLU A 3 11.44 3.12 2.23
C GLU A 3 10.55 4.33 1.91
N VAL A 4 11.16 5.43 1.46
CA VAL A 4 10.43 6.66 1.12
C VAL A 4 9.98 6.62 -0.33
N THR A 5 8.68 6.66 -0.55
CA THR A 5 8.08 6.75 -1.89
C THR A 5 7.37 8.08 -2.07
N LYS A 6 7.35 8.60 -3.29
CA LYS A 6 6.62 9.83 -3.63
C LYS A 6 5.21 9.51 -4.12
N MET A 7 4.27 10.37 -3.76
CA MET A 7 2.93 10.36 -4.33
C MET A 7 2.97 10.94 -5.75
N THR A 8 2.24 10.33 -6.68
CA THR A 8 2.06 10.86 -8.04
C THR A 8 1.04 12.00 -8.04
N SER A 9 0.97 12.76 -9.14
CA SER A 9 -0.02 13.84 -9.32
C SER A 9 -1.48 13.37 -9.22
N LYS A 10 -1.73 12.07 -9.40
CA LYS A 10 -3.06 11.45 -9.28
C LYS A 10 -3.33 10.87 -7.89
N GLY A 11 -2.47 11.13 -6.92
CA GLY A 11 -2.62 10.62 -5.55
C GLY A 11 -2.23 9.15 -5.38
N GLN A 12 -1.56 8.53 -6.37
CA GLN A 12 -1.10 7.14 -6.26
C GLN A 12 0.24 7.09 -5.52
N VAL A 13 0.45 6.05 -4.72
CA VAL A 13 1.72 5.81 -4.01
C VAL A 13 2.25 4.45 -4.46
N VAL A 14 3.57 4.38 -4.69
CA VAL A 14 4.23 3.12 -5.05
C VAL A 14 4.42 2.29 -3.78
N ILE A 15 4.04 1.01 -3.81
CA ILE A 15 4.41 0.06 -2.76
C ILE A 15 5.75 -0.57 -3.15
N PRO A 16 6.82 -0.40 -2.35
CA PRO A 16 8.14 -0.99 -2.60
C PRO A 16 8.08 -2.50 -2.85
N ALA A 17 9.03 -3.01 -3.64
CA ALA A 17 9.05 -4.42 -4.02
C ALA A 17 9.07 -5.37 -2.81
N GLY A 18 9.94 -5.11 -1.83
CA GLY A 18 10.04 -5.95 -0.62
C GLY A 18 8.72 -6.05 0.14
N ILE A 19 8.01 -4.93 0.30
CA ILE A 19 6.68 -4.93 0.96
C ILE A 19 5.64 -5.69 0.14
N ARG A 20 5.68 -5.58 -1.20
CA ARG A 20 4.77 -6.35 -2.07
C ARG A 20 5.03 -7.86 -1.97
N ASP A 21 6.28 -8.27 -1.89
CA ASP A 21 6.66 -9.67 -1.79
C ASP A 21 6.27 -10.24 -0.41
N GLU A 22 6.54 -9.50 0.67
CA GLU A 22 6.19 -9.89 2.05
C GLU A 22 4.67 -10.00 2.28
N LEU A 23 3.88 -9.14 1.62
CA LEU A 23 2.42 -9.10 1.75
C LEU A 23 1.69 -9.81 0.61
N GLU A 24 2.43 -10.45 -0.30
CA GLU A 24 1.92 -11.14 -1.49
C GLU A 24 0.93 -10.27 -2.29
N LEU A 25 1.34 -9.03 -2.59
CA LEU A 25 0.54 -8.05 -3.31
C LEU A 25 0.82 -8.18 -4.81
N GLY A 26 -0.18 -8.66 -5.55
CA GLY A 26 -0.17 -8.76 -7.00
C GLY A 26 -1.16 -7.82 -7.67
N GLU A 27 -1.18 -7.86 -9.00
CA GLU A 27 -2.22 -7.20 -9.79
C GLU A 27 -3.62 -7.68 -9.36
N GLY A 28 -4.57 -6.75 -9.28
CA GLY A 28 -5.94 -7.06 -8.84
C GLY A 28 -6.12 -7.25 -7.33
N THR A 29 -5.05 -7.18 -6.53
CA THR A 29 -5.18 -7.27 -5.06
C THR A 29 -6.07 -6.15 -4.54
N GLN A 30 -7.18 -6.52 -3.92
CA GLN A 30 -8.07 -5.57 -3.27
C GLN A 30 -7.57 -5.25 -1.87
N MET A 31 -7.68 -3.98 -1.48
CA MET A 31 -7.28 -3.52 -0.17
C MET A 31 -8.33 -2.60 0.43
N VAL A 32 -8.54 -2.75 1.73
CA VAL A 32 -9.23 -1.72 2.53
C VAL A 32 -8.22 -0.62 2.83
N VAL A 33 -8.61 0.62 2.56
CA VAL A 33 -7.84 1.83 2.87
C VAL A 33 -8.57 2.60 3.96
N SER A 34 -7.90 2.91 5.06
CA SER A 34 -8.46 3.64 6.19
C SER A 34 -7.46 4.62 6.78
N ARG A 35 -7.96 5.64 7.47
CA ARG A 35 -7.14 6.63 8.17
C ARG A 35 -7.08 6.31 9.66
N MET A 36 -5.89 6.36 10.24
CA MET A 36 -5.67 6.28 11.68
C MET A 36 -4.73 7.42 12.11
N GLY A 37 -5.31 8.52 12.61
CA GLY A 37 -4.53 9.72 12.94
C GLY A 37 -3.88 10.35 11.70
N ASP A 38 -2.55 10.35 11.65
CA ASP A 38 -1.72 10.79 10.53
C ASP A 38 -1.25 9.63 9.63
N LEU A 39 -1.70 8.40 9.91
CA LEU A 39 -1.37 7.21 9.15
C LEU A 39 -2.48 6.82 8.16
N VAL A 40 -2.06 6.28 7.01
CA VAL A 40 -2.92 5.55 6.08
C VAL A 40 -2.66 4.06 6.30
N LEU A 41 -3.67 3.35 6.80
CA LEU A 41 -3.61 1.90 6.98
C LEU A 41 -4.25 1.22 5.77
N MET A 42 -3.49 0.32 5.15
CA MET A 42 -3.93 -0.51 4.04
C MET A 42 -3.91 -1.98 4.47
N LYS A 43 -5.02 -2.69 4.24
CA LYS A 43 -5.12 -4.12 4.56
C LYS A 43 -5.61 -4.89 3.35
N LYS A 44 -4.83 -5.87 2.89
CA LYS A 44 -5.25 -6.85 1.88
C LYS A 44 -6.53 -7.54 2.34
N ILE A 45 -7.50 -7.64 1.45
CA ILE A 45 -8.68 -8.47 1.65
C ILE A 45 -8.66 -9.63 0.66
N SER A 46 -9.09 -10.77 1.14
CA SER A 46 -9.41 -11.94 0.33
C SER A 46 -10.90 -12.15 0.50
N ILE A 47 -11.65 -11.91 -0.57
CA ILE A 47 -13.07 -12.26 -0.66
C ILE A 47 -13.16 -13.65 -1.27
#